data_AF-A0AAW0E074-F1
#
_entry.id   AF-A0AAW0E074-F1
#
_cell.length_a   1.000
_cell.length_b   1.000
_cell.length_c   1.000
_cell.angle_alpha   90.00
_cell.angle_beta   90.00
_cell.angle_gamma   90.00
#
_symmetry.space_group_name_H-M   'P 1'
#
loop_
_entity.id
_entity.type
_entity.pdbx_description
1 polymer ?
#
loop_
_entity_poly.entity_id
_entity_poly.type
_entity_poly.pdbx_seq_one_letter_code
_entity_poly.pdbx_strand_id
1 'polypeptide(L)'
;MAPTITSSKDLVAHYNGYLSIIGKASTTATDLGPYFAPTLEVDGKTITVEEFRAIVPPDTVTTAELFVADIEARTLAVRVKIHVPAMNLKMTEHVFYGLDEQWRINKCTRLYSIEGNEVPIGN
;
A
#
# COMPACT_ATOMS: atom_id res chain seq x y z
N MET A 1 -15.83 5.32 -12.17
CA MET A 1 -16.09 6.59 -11.45
C MET A 1 -15.13 6.67 -10.28
N ALA A 2 -14.57 7.85 -10.00
CA ALA A 2 -13.71 8.04 -8.83
C ALA A 2 -14.55 7.89 -7.54
N PRO A 3 -13.98 7.37 -6.44
CA PRO A 3 -14.67 7.30 -5.17
C PRO A 3 -15.03 8.70 -4.66
N THR A 4 -16.16 8.83 -3.99
CA THR A 4 -16.51 10.05 -3.26
C THR A 4 -15.86 10.00 -1.88
N ILE A 5 -14.70 10.65 -1.73
CA ILE A 5 -13.98 10.77 -0.46
C ILE A 5 -14.15 12.19 0.05
N THR A 6 -14.80 12.33 1.20
CA THR A 6 -15.08 13.62 1.86
C THR A 6 -14.56 13.67 3.29
N SER A 7 -14.12 12.53 3.83
CA SER A 7 -13.65 12.39 5.19
C SER A 7 -12.52 11.36 5.28
N SER A 8 -11.75 11.42 6.37
CA SER A 8 -10.74 10.41 6.70
C SER A 8 -11.33 9.00 6.76
N LYS A 9 -12.58 8.85 7.19
CA LYS A 9 -13.29 7.57 7.22
C LYS A 9 -13.49 7.00 5.82
N ASP A 10 -13.88 7.83 4.85
CA ASP A 10 -14.08 7.40 3.46
C ASP A 10 -12.76 6.96 2.84
N LEU A 11 -11.68 7.72 3.06
CA LEU A 11 -10.35 7.39 2.56
C LEU A 11 -9.83 6.07 3.15
N VAL A 12 -10.00 5.87 4.45
CA VAL A 12 -9.64 4.62 5.12
C VAL A 12 -10.46 3.44 4.60
N ALA A 13 -11.77 3.62 4.35
CA ALA A 13 -12.60 2.57 3.78
C ALA A 13 -12.16 2.20 2.37
N HIS A 14 -11.90 3.19 1.51
CA HIS A 14 -11.37 3.01 0.16
C HIS A 14 -10.05 2.23 0.18
N TYR A 15 -9.11 2.67 1.02
CA TYR A 15 -7.81 2.04 1.10
C TYR A 15 -7.85 0.62 1.70
N ASN A 16 -8.74 0.34 2.66
CA ASN A 16 -8.98 -1.04 3.11
C ASN A 16 -9.51 -1.95 1.99
N GLY A 17 -10.32 -1.40 1.07
CA GLY A 17 -10.72 -2.08 -0.16
C GLY A 17 -9.51 -2.53 -0.99
N TYR A 18 -8.54 -1.64 -1.19
CA TYR A 18 -7.26 -1.95 -1.84
C TYR A 18 -6.48 -3.06 -1.11
N LEU A 19 -6.26 -2.92 0.21
CA LEU A 19 -5.52 -3.92 1.00
C LEU A 19 -6.17 -5.31 0.92
N SER A 20 -7.50 -5.37 0.83
CA SER A 20 -8.23 -6.63 0.74
C SER A 20 -8.02 -7.40 -0.57
N ILE A 21 -7.47 -6.76 -1.60
CA ILE A 21 -7.27 -7.38 -2.93
C ILE A 21 -5.81 -7.51 -3.32
N ILE A 22 -4.91 -6.62 -2.88
CA ILE A 22 -3.55 -6.51 -3.46
C ILE A 22 -2.75 -7.82 -3.47
N GLY A 23 -2.88 -8.65 -2.44
CA GLY A 23 -2.18 -9.93 -2.36
C GLY A 23 -2.87 -11.11 -3.04
N LYS A 24 -4.14 -10.98 -3.47
CA LYS A 24 -4.87 -12.10 -4.06
C LYS A 24 -4.23 -12.52 -5.38
N ALA A 25 -4.03 -13.83 -5.57
CA ALA A 25 -3.46 -14.38 -6.80
C ALA A 25 -4.27 -13.99 -8.07
N SER A 26 -5.57 -13.75 -7.93
CA SER A 26 -6.47 -13.35 -9.02
C SER A 26 -6.46 -11.86 -9.35
N THR A 27 -5.83 -11.01 -8.52
CA THR A 27 -5.87 -9.56 -8.71
C THR A 27 -4.97 -9.13 -9.85
N THR A 28 -5.54 -8.37 -10.78
CA THR A 28 -4.90 -7.82 -11.97
C THR A 28 -4.66 -6.31 -11.83
N ALA A 29 -3.91 -5.71 -12.75
CA ALA A 29 -3.72 -4.26 -12.78
C ALA A 29 -5.05 -3.50 -13.01
N THR A 30 -6.01 -4.09 -13.73
CA THR A 30 -7.34 -3.50 -13.93
C THR A 30 -8.12 -3.39 -12.62
N ASP A 31 -8.05 -4.41 -11.76
CA ASP A 31 -8.68 -4.40 -10.43
C ASP A 31 -8.09 -3.31 -9.52
N LEU A 32 -6.85 -2.91 -9.78
CA LEU A 32 -6.12 -1.87 -9.05
C LEU A 32 -6.37 -0.46 -9.59
N GLY A 33 -6.96 -0.30 -10.78
CA GLY A 33 -7.24 0.99 -11.41
C GLY A 33 -8.07 1.98 -10.58
N PRO A 34 -9.01 1.55 -9.72
CA PRO A 34 -9.69 2.46 -8.78
C PRO A 34 -8.80 3.03 -7.67
N TYR A 35 -7.64 2.43 -7.43
CA TYR A 35 -6.75 2.76 -6.31
C TYR A 35 -5.45 3.41 -6.75
N PHE A 36 -4.98 3.17 -7.97
CA PHE A 36 -3.72 3.69 -8.49
C PHE A 36 -3.92 4.58 -9.70
N ALA A 37 -3.14 5.66 -9.76
CA ALA A 37 -2.96 6.40 -10.99
C ALA A 37 -2.26 5.50 -12.03
N PRO A 38 -2.42 5.77 -13.36
CA PRO A 38 -1.81 4.93 -14.40
C PRO A 38 -0.29 4.77 -14.24
N THR A 39 0.36 5.79 -13.71
CA THR A 39 1.75 5.75 -13.25
C THR A 39 1.82 6.25 -11.82
N LEU A 40 2.75 5.70 -11.05
CA LEU A 40 2.99 6.09 -9.66
C LEU A 40 4.49 6.15 -9.38
N GLU A 41 4.87 7.06 -8.50
CA GLU A 41 6.22 7.12 -7.93
C GLU A 41 6.28 6.21 -6.71
N VAL A 42 7.12 5.18 -6.73
CA VAL A 42 7.40 4.29 -5.60
C VAL A 42 8.87 4.43 -5.21
N ASP A 43 9.13 4.89 -3.99
CA ASP A 43 10.48 5.10 -3.44
C ASP A 43 11.42 5.87 -4.39
N GLY A 44 10.88 6.91 -5.04
CA GLY A 44 11.61 7.76 -6.00
C GLY A 44 11.72 7.20 -7.42
N LYS A 45 11.07 6.07 -7.73
CA LYS A 45 11.02 5.51 -9.09
C LYS A 45 9.61 5.55 -9.66
N THR A 46 9.46 6.02 -10.88
CA THR A 46 8.18 5.94 -11.60
C THR A 46 8.00 4.54 -12.18
N ILE A 47 6.88 3.89 -11.87
CA ILE A 47 6.50 2.57 -12.37
C ILE A 47 5.03 2.56 -12.82
N THR A 48 4.62 1.54 -13.57
CA THR A 48 3.22 1.28 -13.91
C THR A 48 2.52 0.43 -12.84
N VAL A 49 1.19 0.37 -12.91
CA VAL A 49 0.39 -0.51 -12.03
C VAL A 49 0.69 -1.99 -12.28
N GLU A 50 0.95 -2.37 -13.52
CA GLU A 50 1.38 -3.73 -13.89
C GLU A 50 2.70 -4.11 -13.23
N GLU A 51 3.70 -3.21 -13.28
CA GLU A 51 4.99 -3.41 -12.64
C GLU A 51 4.87 -3.52 -11.12
N PHE A 52 4.05 -2.65 -10.51
CA PHE A 52 3.75 -2.73 -9.07
C PHE A 52 3.08 -4.07 -8.71
N ARG A 53 2.10 -4.52 -9.50
CA ARG A 53 1.42 -5.79 -9.23
C ARG A 53 2.37 -6.98 -9.36
N ALA A 54 3.29 -6.96 -10.32
CA ALA A 54 4.23 -8.05 -10.58
C ALA A 54 5.19 -8.32 -9.41
N ILE A 55 5.47 -7.31 -8.58
CA ILE A 55 6.38 -7.45 -7.42
C ILE A 55 5.67 -7.87 -6.13
N VAL A 56 4.34 -7.92 -6.10
CA VAL A 56 3.58 -8.38 -4.93
C VAL A 56 3.38 -9.89 -5.01
N PRO A 57 3.98 -10.69 -4.11
CA PRO A 57 3.81 -12.13 -4.14
C PRO A 57 2.34 -12.54 -3.98
N PRO A 58 1.88 -13.61 -4.65
CA PRO A 58 0.53 -14.11 -4.46
C PRO A 58 0.32 -14.57 -3.01
N ASP A 59 -0.93 -14.47 -2.57
CA ASP A 59 -1.41 -14.81 -1.24
C ASP A 59 -0.76 -13.99 -0.11
N THR A 60 -0.16 -12.83 -0.45
CA THR A 60 0.29 -11.85 0.53
C THR A 60 -0.91 -11.38 1.36
N VAL A 61 -0.81 -11.53 2.67
CA VAL A 61 -1.83 -11.07 3.62
C VAL A 61 -1.36 -9.73 4.19
N THR A 62 -2.21 -8.72 4.07
CA THR A 62 -1.97 -7.39 4.66
C THR A 62 -2.98 -7.11 5.76
N THR A 63 -2.55 -6.45 6.83
CA THR A 63 -3.42 -6.03 7.93
C THR A 63 -2.98 -4.64 8.37
N ALA A 64 -3.82 -3.64 8.12
CA ALA A 64 -3.57 -2.29 8.60
C ALA A 64 -3.77 -2.22 10.12
N GLU A 65 -2.83 -1.58 10.81
CA GLU A 65 -2.87 -1.37 12.25
C GLU A 65 -3.15 0.10 12.61
N LEU A 66 -2.73 1.03 11.75
CA LEU A 66 -2.93 2.45 11.97
C LEU A 66 -3.11 3.17 10.63
N PHE A 67 -4.00 4.15 10.63
CA PHE A 67 -4.19 5.11 9.55
C PHE A 67 -4.04 6.53 10.08
N VAL A 68 -3.35 7.37 9.33
CA VAL A 68 -3.36 8.83 9.49
C VAL A 68 -3.71 9.41 8.12
N ALA A 69 -4.86 10.05 8.01
CA ALA A 69 -5.42 10.53 6.77
C ALA A 69 -5.60 12.05 6.81
N ASP A 70 -5.05 12.74 5.82
CA ASP A 70 -5.25 14.17 5.60
C ASP A 70 -5.98 14.37 4.27
N ILE A 71 -7.23 14.82 4.38
CA ILE A 71 -8.13 15.02 3.23
C ILE A 71 -7.77 16.30 2.48
N GLU A 72 -7.33 17.35 3.17
CA GLU A 72 -6.96 18.60 2.52
C GLU A 72 -5.66 18.43 1.75
N ALA A 73 -4.66 17.80 2.36
CA ALA A 73 -3.37 17.53 1.72
C ALA A 73 -3.41 16.34 0.75
N ARG A 74 -4.49 15.56 0.71
CA ARG A 74 -4.61 14.30 -0.06
C ARG A 74 -3.47 13.32 0.22
N THR A 75 -3.22 13.07 1.50
CA THR A 75 -2.18 12.13 1.94
C THR A 75 -2.74 11.08 2.90
N LEU A 76 -2.10 9.92 2.89
CA LEU A 76 -2.42 8.80 3.78
C LEU A 76 -1.13 8.15 4.27
N ALA A 77 -0.94 8.06 5.58
CA ALA A 77 0.07 7.21 6.18
C ALA A 77 -0.58 5.96 6.78
N VAL A 78 0.02 4.80 6.53
CA VAL A 78 -0.48 3.50 7.01
C VAL A 78 0.64 2.71 7.65
N ARG A 79 0.40 2.16 8.83
CA ARG A 79 1.21 1.08 9.38
C ARG A 79 0.53 -0.24 9.05
N VAL A 80 1.20 -1.11 8.29
CA VAL A 80 0.65 -2.37 7.79
C VAL A 80 1.54 -3.53 8.20
N LYS A 81 0.93 -4.59 8.73
CA LYS A 81 1.57 -5.90 8.86
C LYS A 81 1.40 -6.67 7.57
N ILE A 82 2.49 -7.26 7.10
CA ILE A 82 2.54 -8.02 5.87
C ILE A 82 3.07 -9.41 6.19
N HIS A 83 2.32 -10.42 5.78
CA HIS A 83 2.74 -11.81 5.80
C HIS A 83 2.77 -12.33 4.37
N VAL A 84 3.93 -12.84 3.95
CA VAL A 84 4.14 -13.46 2.64
C VAL A 84 4.33 -14.97 2.87
N PRO A 85 3.27 -15.80 2.74
CA PRO A 85 3.33 -17.22 3.08
C PRO A 85 4.40 -17.97 2.28
N ALA A 86 4.50 -17.70 0.97
CA ALA A 86 5.46 -18.37 0.08
C ALA A 86 6.92 -18.15 0.48
N MET A 87 7.21 -17.11 1.27
CA MET A 87 8.56 -16.76 1.73
C MET A 87 8.73 -16.98 3.24
N ASN A 88 7.69 -17.42 3.95
CA ASN A 88 7.63 -17.45 5.41
C ASN A 88 8.09 -16.11 6.05
N LEU A 89 7.72 -15.00 5.41
CA LEU A 89 8.19 -13.67 5.77
C LEU A 89 7.08 -12.88 6.45
N LYS A 90 7.40 -12.30 7.62
CA LYS A 90 6.55 -11.36 8.34
C LYS A 90 7.29 -10.04 8.50
N MET A 91 6.62 -8.95 8.17
CA MET A 91 7.18 -7.61 8.33
C MET A 91 6.11 -6.62 8.74
N THR A 92 6.57 -5.52 9.32
CA THR A 92 5.77 -4.32 9.47
C THR A 92 6.32 -3.27 8.52
N GLU A 93 5.43 -2.60 7.80
CA GLU A 93 5.75 -1.52 6.89
C GLU A 93 4.97 -0.26 7.27
N HIS A 94 5.64 0.89 7.23
CA HIS A 94 5.02 2.21 7.24
C HIS A 94 5.05 2.74 5.81
N VAL A 95 3.88 3.06 5.28
CA VAL A 95 3.75 3.57 3.93
C VAL A 95 3.11 4.95 3.95
N PHE A 96 3.71 5.87 3.22
CA PHE A 96 3.23 7.23 3.02
C PHE A 96 2.77 7.39 1.57
N TYR A 97 1.50 7.72 1.40
CA TYR A 97 0.85 7.88 0.10
C TYR A 97 0.54 9.33 -0.19
N GLY A 98 0.85 9.74 -1.42
CA GLY A 98 0.24 10.89 -2.07
C GLY A 98 -0.88 10.43 -2.99
N LEU A 99 -1.96 11.21 -3.06
CA LEU A 99 -3.14 10.90 -3.85
C LEU A 99 -3.39 11.99 -4.90
N ASP A 100 -3.83 11.57 -6.08
CA ASP A 100 -4.24 12.48 -7.16
C ASP A 100 -5.65 13.07 -6.93
N GLU A 101 -6.14 13.85 -7.89
CA GLU A 101 -7.45 14.49 -7.82
C GLU A 101 -8.63 13.49 -7.83
N GLN A 102 -8.38 12.26 -8.24
CA GLN A 102 -9.34 11.17 -8.24
C GLN A 102 -9.17 10.24 -7.04
N TRP A 103 -8.39 10.66 -6.03
CA TRP A 103 -8.08 9.88 -4.82
C TRP A 103 -7.35 8.56 -5.09
N ARG A 104 -6.60 8.50 -6.18
CA ARG A 104 -5.76 7.36 -6.52
C ARG A 104 -4.32 7.62 -6.06
N ILE A 105 -3.66 6.58 -5.62
CA ILE A 105 -2.25 6.61 -5.24
C ILE A 105 -1.42 6.96 -6.47
N ASN A 106 -0.72 8.10 -6.40
CA ASN A 106 0.26 8.52 -7.41
C ASN A 106 1.68 8.58 -6.83
N LYS A 107 1.83 8.50 -5.50
CA LYS A 107 3.11 8.43 -4.81
C LYS A 107 3.02 7.48 -3.62
N CYS A 108 4.07 6.70 -3.41
CA CYS A 108 4.22 5.72 -2.35
C CYS A 108 5.67 5.77 -1.85
N THR A 109 5.87 5.98 -0.54
CA THR A 109 7.19 5.90 0.10
C THR A 109 7.10 4.93 1.25
N ARG A 110 8.01 3.95 1.27
CA ARG A 110 7.94 2.78 2.13
C ARG A 110 9.11 2.72 3.10
N LEU A 111 8.81 2.42 4.36
CA LEU A 111 9.79 2.13 5.40
C LEU A 111 9.40 0.81 6.07
N TYR A 112 10.26 -0.21 6.02
CA TYR A 112 9.93 -1.53 6.57
C TYR A 112 10.90 -1.96 7.67
N SER A 113 10.36 -2.73 8.60
CA SER A 113 11.11 -3.50 9.59
C SER A 113 10.72 -4.97 9.47
N ILE A 114 11.70 -5.84 9.28
CA ILE A 114 11.47 -7.29 9.18
C ILE A 114 11.49 -7.87 10.60
N GLU A 115 10.45 -8.61 10.97
CA GLU A 115 10.43 -9.33 12.24
C GLU A 115 11.40 -10.52 12.13
N GLY A 116 12.44 -10.57 12.98
CA GLY A 116 13.35 -11.73 13.08
C GLY A 116 14.81 -11.52 12.63
N ASN A 117 15.22 -10.30 12.26
CA ASN A 117 16.64 -9.93 12.26
C ASN A 117 16.94 -9.10 13.50
N GLU A 118 17.31 -9.77 14.59
CA GLU A 118 18.14 -9.13 15.60
C GLU A 118 19.44 -8.72 14.91
N VAL A 119 19.64 -7.42 14.69
CA VAL A 119 20.99 -6.91 14.43
C VAL A 119 21.72 -7.01 15.77
N PRO A 120 22.80 -7.79 15.90
CA PRO A 120 23.61 -7.75 17.10
C PRO A 120 24.08 -6.31 17.30
N ILE A 121 23.69 -5.69 18.41
CA ILE A 121 24.39 -4.49 18.88
C ILE A 121 25.79 -5.01 19.23
N GLY A 122 26.77 -4.67 18.40
CA GLY A 122 28.14 -5.12 18.55
C GLY A 122 28.67 -4.79 19.94
N ASN A 123 29.43 -5.74 20.51
CA ASN A 123 30.29 -5.51 21.67
C ASN A 123 31.48 -4.63 21.28
#